data_AF-A0A7J4G1Q9-F1
#
_entry.id   AF-A0A7J4G1Q9-F1
#
_cell.length_a   1.000
_cell.length_b   1.000
_cell.length_c   1.000
_cell.angle_alpha   90.00
_cell.angle_beta   90.00
_cell.angle_gamma   90.00
#
_symmetry.space_group_name_H-M   'P 1'
#
loop_
_entity.id
_entity.type
_entity.pdbx_description
1 polymer ?
#
loop_
_entity_poly.entity_id
_entity_poly.type
_entity_poly.pdbx_seq_one_letter_code
_entity_poly.pdbx_strand_id
1 'polypeptide(L)'
;MFEDRIRNIYLSYGEIAKKLAPTFRYISGDLKKSGMRYTLEEYLSLAIFISLIVLVVEIPIITFILSFFIPIILALLLSFTFSIAGAIIIFFLFLNYPKAQVANLASKIEKGLPFSVSYMTAAASSDAPPISIFKTITKIKEYPELSEQAKNVVRDVEGLGMDILTA
;
A
#
# COMPACT_ATOMS: atom_id res chain seq x y z
N MET A 1 -18.61 -2.96 3.20
CA MET A 1 -18.86 -2.69 1.76
C MET A 1 -17.59 -2.78 0.90
N PHE A 2 -16.51 -2.04 1.19
CA PHE A 2 -15.24 -2.19 0.42
C PHE A 2 -14.49 -3.49 0.75
N GLU A 3 -14.39 -3.87 2.02
CA GLU A 3 -13.75 -5.12 2.44
C GLU A 3 -14.45 -6.37 1.85
N ASP A 4 -15.78 -6.35 1.76
CA ASP A 4 -16.55 -7.44 1.14
C ASP A 4 -16.23 -7.62 -0.35
N ARG A 5 -15.96 -6.50 -1.07
CA ARG A 5 -15.56 -6.57 -2.48
C ARG A 5 -14.17 -7.17 -2.63
N ILE A 6 -13.22 -6.81 -1.76
CA ILE A 6 -11.86 -7.33 -1.78
C ILE A 6 -11.85 -8.83 -1.47
N ARG A 7 -12.67 -9.26 -0.49
CA ARG A 7 -12.88 -10.69 -0.21
C ARG A 7 -13.40 -11.44 -1.44
N ASN A 8 -14.39 -10.90 -2.15
CA ASN A 8 -14.94 -11.54 -3.36
C ASN A 8 -13.91 -11.61 -4.51
N ILE A 9 -13.07 -10.59 -4.67
CA ILE A 9 -11.99 -10.58 -5.65
C ILE A 9 -10.96 -11.65 -5.31
N TYR A 10 -10.55 -11.74 -4.04
CA TYR A 10 -9.63 -12.79 -3.58
C TYR A 10 -10.23 -14.19 -3.77
N LEU A 11 -11.53 -14.39 -3.52
CA LEU A 11 -12.18 -15.68 -3.78
C LEU A 11 -12.19 -16.06 -5.27
N SER A 12 -12.19 -15.06 -6.17
CA SER A 12 -12.26 -15.29 -7.62
C SER A 12 -10.87 -15.46 -8.28
N TYR A 13 -9.86 -14.72 -7.83
CA TYR A 13 -8.52 -14.69 -8.42
C TYR A 13 -7.41 -15.22 -7.51
N GLY A 14 -7.77 -15.63 -6.29
CA GLY A 14 -6.83 -16.04 -5.24
C GLY A 14 -6.00 -17.27 -5.61
N GLU A 15 -6.51 -18.21 -6.41
CA GLU A 15 -5.70 -19.35 -6.86
C GLU A 15 -4.56 -18.95 -7.79
N ILE A 16 -4.82 -17.98 -8.68
CA ILE A 16 -3.81 -17.44 -9.60
C ILE A 16 -2.80 -16.61 -8.79
N ALA A 17 -3.31 -15.77 -7.88
CA ALA A 17 -2.47 -14.96 -6.99
C ALA A 17 -1.58 -15.83 -6.09
N LYS A 18 -2.09 -16.95 -5.55
CA LYS A 18 -1.33 -17.91 -4.74
C LYS A 18 -0.19 -18.55 -5.51
N LYS A 19 -0.42 -18.92 -6.77
CA LYS A 19 0.64 -19.46 -7.64
C LYS A 19 1.72 -18.43 -7.95
N LEU A 20 1.33 -17.15 -8.01
CA LEU A 20 2.21 -16.05 -8.36
C LEU A 20 2.94 -15.43 -7.14
N ALA A 21 2.37 -15.60 -5.95
CA ALA A 21 2.90 -15.08 -4.69
C ALA A 21 4.36 -15.47 -4.38
N PRO A 22 4.85 -16.70 -4.66
CA PRO A 22 6.24 -17.06 -4.44
C PRO A 22 7.22 -16.17 -5.21
N THR A 23 6.88 -15.80 -6.45
CA THR A 23 7.71 -14.95 -7.32
C THR A 23 7.81 -13.53 -6.78
N PHE A 24 6.74 -13.03 -6.16
CA PHE A 24 6.64 -11.65 -5.67
C PHE A 24 6.77 -11.53 -4.15
N ARG A 25 7.43 -12.50 -3.50
CA ARG A 25 7.59 -12.50 -2.04
C ARG A 25 8.29 -11.25 -1.51
N TYR A 26 9.13 -10.59 -2.30
CA TYR A 26 9.78 -9.33 -1.93
C TYR A 26 8.77 -8.22 -1.60
N ILE A 27 7.61 -8.20 -2.27
CA ILE A 27 6.54 -7.22 -2.06
C ILE A 27 5.90 -7.38 -0.67
N SER A 28 5.91 -8.58 -0.10
CA SER A 28 5.33 -8.82 1.23
C SER A 28 5.98 -7.97 2.33
N GLY A 29 7.28 -7.71 2.22
CA GLY A 29 8.01 -6.85 3.14
C GLY A 29 7.55 -5.40 3.04
N ASP A 30 7.40 -4.90 1.82
CA ASP A 30 6.95 -3.53 1.56
C ASP A 30 5.49 -3.33 1.95
N LEU A 31 4.63 -4.33 1.71
CA LEU A 31 3.23 -4.33 2.17
C LEU A 31 3.15 -4.16 3.69
N LYS A 32 3.91 -4.96 4.45
CA LYS A 32 3.96 -4.86 5.92
C LYS A 32 4.46 -3.48 6.38
N LYS A 33 5.53 -2.97 5.78
CA LYS A 33 6.13 -1.68 6.13
C LYS A 33 5.25 -0.48 5.76
N SER A 34 4.45 -0.61 4.70
CA SER A 34 3.63 0.49 4.18
C SER A 34 2.39 0.80 5.04
N GLY A 35 2.10 -0.02 6.06
CA GLY A 35 0.86 0.07 6.85
C GLY A 35 -0.38 -0.44 6.10
N MET A 36 -0.21 -1.00 4.90
CA MET A 36 -1.31 -1.59 4.14
C MET A 36 -1.80 -2.89 4.77
N ARG A 37 -3.10 -2.97 5.03
CA ARG A 37 -3.76 -4.14 5.63
C ARG A 37 -4.19 -5.17 4.58
N TYR A 38 -3.24 -5.57 3.72
CA TYR A 38 -3.46 -6.60 2.70
C TYR A 38 -2.42 -7.71 2.85
N THR A 39 -2.87 -8.95 2.74
CA THR A 39 -1.97 -10.06 2.47
C THR A 39 -1.41 -9.95 1.05
N LEU A 40 -0.27 -10.58 0.79
CA LEU A 40 0.34 -10.60 -0.54
C LEU A 40 -0.63 -11.15 -1.59
N GLU A 41 -1.41 -12.16 -1.23
CA GLU A 41 -2.35 -12.82 -2.14
C GLU A 41 -3.56 -11.93 -2.44
N GLU A 42 -4.13 -11.25 -1.45
CA GLU A 42 -5.21 -10.27 -1.65
C GLU A 42 -4.76 -9.12 -2.55
N TYR A 43 -3.54 -8.61 -2.31
CA TYR A 43 -2.98 -7.52 -3.10
C TYR A 43 -2.74 -7.91 -4.55
N LEU A 44 -2.15 -9.08 -4.80
CA LEU A 44 -1.94 -9.60 -6.16
C LEU A 44 -3.27 -9.92 -6.85
N SER A 45 -4.26 -10.44 -6.13
CA SER A 45 -5.61 -10.67 -6.66
C SER A 45 -6.24 -9.36 -7.13
N LEU A 46 -6.10 -8.30 -6.34
CA LEU A 46 -6.56 -6.97 -6.71
C LEU A 46 -5.83 -6.43 -7.94
N ALA A 47 -4.50 -6.57 -8.00
CA ALA A 47 -3.71 -6.13 -9.14
C ALA A 47 -4.15 -6.82 -10.45
N ILE A 48 -4.32 -8.15 -10.42
CA ILE A 48 -4.81 -8.92 -11.56
C ILE A 48 -6.20 -8.45 -11.98
N PHE A 49 -7.11 -8.28 -11.02
CA PHE A 49 -8.48 -7.86 -11.28
C PHE A 49 -8.54 -6.47 -11.94
N ILE A 50 -7.79 -5.50 -11.42
CA ILE A 50 -7.74 -4.15 -11.99
C ILE A 50 -7.11 -4.16 -13.38
N SER A 51 -6.03 -4.91 -13.60
CA SER A 51 -5.44 -5.05 -14.94
C SER A 51 -6.42 -5.65 -15.96
N LEU A 52 -7.25 -6.62 -15.55
CA LEU A 52 -8.29 -7.18 -16.42
C LEU A 52 -9.40 -6.17 -16.72
N ILE A 53 -9.83 -5.38 -15.73
CA ILE A 53 -10.80 -4.31 -15.95
C ILE A 53 -10.26 -3.30 -16.95
N VAL A 54 -9.01 -2.87 -16.78
CA VAL A 54 -8.34 -1.93 -17.69
C VAL A 54 -8.34 -2.51 -19.11
N LEU A 55 -7.96 -3.77 -19.28
CA LEU A 55 -7.99 -4.44 -20.58
C LEU A 55 -9.38 -4.38 -21.24
N VAL A 56 -10.45 -4.69 -20.49
CA VAL A 56 -11.82 -4.72 -21.04
C VAL A 56 -12.35 -3.32 -21.34
N VAL A 57 -12.00 -2.33 -20.52
CA VAL A 57 -12.49 -0.95 -20.64
C VAL A 57 -11.73 -0.17 -21.72
N GLU A 58 -10.42 -0.40 -21.87
CA GLU A 58 -9.59 0.29 -22.86
C GLU A 58 -9.97 -0.09 -24.30
N ILE A 59 -10.29 -1.36 -24.57
CA ILE A 59 -10.62 -1.84 -25.93
C ILE A 59 -11.69 -0.97 -26.62
N PRO A 60 -12.90 -0.76 -26.05
CA PRO A 60 -13.92 0.05 -26.71
C PRO A 60 -13.53 1.53 -26.81
N ILE A 61 -12.83 2.08 -25.82
CA ILE A 61 -12.40 3.48 -25.81
C ILE A 61 -11.38 3.74 -26.92
N ILE A 62 -10.33 2.92 -27.00
CA ILE A 62 -9.28 3.05 -28.00
C ILE A 62 -9.85 2.75 -29.39
N THR A 63 -10.72 1.73 -29.52
CA THR A 63 -11.34 1.39 -30.81
C THR A 63 -12.19 2.55 -31.31
N PHE A 64 -12.97 3.17 -30.43
CA PHE A 64 -13.79 4.34 -30.77
C PHE A 64 -12.91 5.50 -31.26
N ILE A 65 -11.83 5.84 -30.53
CA ILE A 65 -10.91 6.92 -30.92
C ILE A 65 -10.22 6.62 -32.25
N LEU A 66 -9.71 5.40 -32.45
CA LEU A 66 -8.99 5.03 -33.67
C LEU A 66 -9.91 4.90 -34.88
N SER A 67 -11.19 4.58 -34.69
CA SER A 67 -12.17 4.44 -35.78
C SER A 67 -12.40 5.73 -36.58
N PHE A 68 -12.05 6.90 -36.02
CA PHE A 68 -12.08 8.18 -36.74
C PHE A 68 -10.95 8.33 -37.78
N PHE A 69 -9.86 7.57 -37.64
CA PHE A 69 -8.66 7.74 -38.45
C PHE A 69 -8.36 6.54 -39.36
N ILE A 70 -8.78 5.33 -38.96
CA ILE A 70 -8.45 4.08 -39.65
C ILE A 70 -9.67 3.13 -39.74
N PRO A 71 -9.66 2.15 -40.66
CA PRO A 71 -10.75 1.18 -40.77
C PRO A 71 -11.00 0.43 -39.46
N ILE A 72 -12.27 0.20 -39.14
CA ILE A 72 -12.71 -0.35 -37.85
C ILE A 72 -12.05 -1.68 -37.48
N ILE A 73 -11.80 -2.56 -38.45
CA ILE A 73 -11.11 -3.85 -38.22
C ILE A 73 -9.67 -3.62 -37.76
N LEU A 74 -8.96 -2.67 -38.39
CA LEU A 74 -7.59 -2.34 -38.01
C LEU A 74 -7.56 -1.63 -36.65
N ALA A 75 -8.51 -0.74 -36.39
CA ALA A 75 -8.69 -0.08 -35.09
C ALA A 75 -8.87 -1.10 -33.96
N LEU A 76 -9.69 -2.14 -34.16
CA LEU A 76 -9.93 -3.17 -33.16
C LEU A 76 -8.68 -3.98 -32.85
N LEU A 77 -7.91 -4.39 -33.88
CA LEU A 77 -6.67 -5.15 -33.71
C LEU A 77 -5.60 -4.34 -32.95
N LEU A 78 -5.44 -3.07 -33.30
CA LEU A 78 -4.52 -2.17 -32.59
C LEU A 78 -4.97 -1.91 -31.16
N SER A 79 -6.27 -1.72 -30.94
CA SER A 79 -6.83 -1.50 -29.60
C SER A 79 -6.58 -2.67 -28.68
N PHE A 80 -6.70 -3.90 -29.16
CA PHE A 80 -6.37 -5.10 -28.39
C PHE A 80 -4.89 -5.11 -27.97
N THR A 81 -3.99 -4.74 -28.89
CA THR A 81 -2.54 -4.69 -28.63
C THR A 81 -2.20 -3.62 -27.59
N PHE A 82 -2.75 -2.41 -27.74
CA PHE A 82 -2.56 -1.33 -26.77
C PHE A 82 -3.17 -1.66 -25.40
N SER A 83 -4.33 -2.30 -25.36
CA SER A 83 -5.00 -2.66 -24.10
C SER A 83 -4.24 -3.74 -23.32
N ILE A 84 -3.60 -4.69 -24.02
CA ILE A 84 -2.70 -5.65 -23.38
C ILE A 84 -1.49 -4.93 -22.78
N ALA A 85 -0.87 -4.02 -23.54
CA ALA A 85 0.26 -3.23 -23.04
C ALA A 85 -0.15 -2.38 -21.82
N GLY A 86 -1.33 -1.74 -21.87
CA GLY A 86 -1.91 -0.98 -20.76
C GLY A 86 -2.11 -1.84 -19.50
N ALA A 87 -2.74 -3.01 -19.65
CA ALA A 87 -2.95 -3.96 -18.55
C ALA A 87 -1.64 -4.41 -17.89
N ILE A 88 -0.60 -4.68 -18.70
CA ILE A 88 0.74 -5.03 -18.22
C ILE A 88 1.37 -3.86 -17.45
N ILE A 89 1.30 -2.64 -18.00
CA ILE A 89 1.83 -1.44 -17.33
C ILE A 89 1.14 -1.24 -15.97
N ILE A 90 -0.19 -1.33 -15.94
CA ILE A 90 -0.96 -1.22 -14.70
C ILE A 90 -0.53 -2.29 -13.69
N PHE A 91 -0.34 -3.53 -14.13
CA PHE A 91 0.14 -4.59 -13.26
C PHE A 91 1.51 -4.26 -12.66
N PHE A 92 2.46 -3.79 -13.48
CA PHE A 92 3.78 -3.34 -13.02
C PHE A 92 3.72 -2.17 -12.04
N LEU A 93 2.80 -1.21 -12.24
CA LEU A 93 2.59 -0.11 -11.31
C LEU A 93 2.11 -0.65 -9.95
N PHE A 94 1.17 -1.60 -9.95
CA PHE A 94 0.74 -2.26 -8.72
C PHE A 94 1.91 -2.96 -8.00
N LEU A 95 2.84 -3.59 -8.71
CA LEU A 95 3.99 -4.24 -8.06
C LEU A 95 4.93 -3.24 -7.36
N ASN A 96 5.06 -2.02 -7.91
CA ASN A 96 5.97 -0.99 -7.37
C ASN A 96 5.28 -0.04 -6.36
N TYR A 97 3.96 0.02 -6.37
CA TYR A 97 3.18 0.90 -5.50
C TYR A 97 3.47 0.72 -3.99
N PRO A 98 3.61 -0.50 -3.43
CA PRO A 98 3.91 -0.68 -2.01
C PRO A 98 5.24 -0.04 -1.61
N LYS A 99 6.27 -0.18 -2.45
CA LYS A 99 7.57 0.43 -2.24
C LYS A 99 7.49 1.96 -2.22
N ALA A 100 6.73 2.54 -3.16
CA ALA A 100 6.49 3.99 -3.18
C ALA A 100 5.75 4.47 -1.93
N GLN A 101 4.76 3.69 -1.45
CA GLN A 101 4.03 3.99 -0.23
C GLN A 101 4.93 3.94 1.01
N VAL A 102 5.84 2.97 1.11
CA VAL A 102 6.84 2.92 2.19
C VAL A 102 7.72 4.17 2.19
N ALA A 103 8.24 4.57 1.03
CA ALA A 103 9.07 5.76 0.91
C ALA A 103 8.31 7.04 1.30
N ASN A 104 7.04 7.13 0.89
CA ASN A 104 6.17 8.25 1.27
C ASN A 104 5.96 8.29 2.80
N LEU A 105 5.62 7.15 3.40
CA LEU A 105 5.43 7.03 4.84
C LEU A 105 6.71 7.39 5.62
N ALA A 106 7.87 6.89 5.19
CA ALA A 106 9.17 7.21 5.79
C ALA A 106 9.44 8.72 5.76
N SER A 107 9.24 9.37 4.61
CA SER A 107 9.42 10.82 4.46
C SER A 107 8.49 11.62 5.38
N LYS A 108 7.25 11.17 5.59
CA LYS A 108 6.32 11.84 6.49
C LYS A 108 6.71 11.68 7.97
N ILE A 109 7.18 10.50 8.35
CA ILE A 109 7.70 10.24 9.70
C ILE A 109 8.93 11.10 9.96
N GLU A 110 9.87 11.15 9.01
CA GLU A 110 11.14 11.86 9.12
C GLU A 110 10.96 13.36 9.40
N LYS A 111 9.93 13.98 8.83
CA LYS A 111 9.57 15.39 9.11
C LYS A 111 9.27 15.65 10.58
N GLY A 112 8.70 14.68 11.30
CA GLY A 112 8.35 14.80 12.72
C GLY A 112 9.45 14.35 13.68
N LEU A 113 10.52 13.72 13.18
CA LEU A 113 11.58 13.17 14.02
C LEU A 113 12.33 14.24 14.83
N PRO A 114 12.80 15.36 14.24
CA PRO A 114 13.57 16.36 14.99
C PRO A 114 12.77 16.91 16.19
N PHE A 115 11.49 17.21 15.98
CA PHE A 115 10.59 17.68 17.03
C PHE A 115 10.41 16.63 18.12
N SER A 116 10.11 15.39 17.74
CA SER A 116 9.88 14.32 18.70
C SER A 116 11.12 14.01 19.52
N VAL A 117 12.31 14.02 18.92
CA VAL A 117 13.58 13.85 19.64
C VAL A 117 13.78 14.97 20.68
N SER A 118 13.53 16.23 20.35
CA SER A 118 13.61 17.32 21.34
C SER A 118 12.66 17.12 22.53
N TYR A 119 11.43 16.67 22.28
CA TYR A 119 10.48 16.33 23.34
C TYR A 119 10.95 15.13 24.17
N MET A 120 11.48 14.08 23.52
CA MET A 120 12.03 12.92 24.20
C MET A 120 13.18 13.31 25.13
N THR A 121 14.11 14.17 24.68
CA THR A 121 15.23 14.64 25.50
C THR A 121 14.75 15.44 26.71
N ALA A 122 13.78 16.35 26.53
CA ALA A 122 13.21 17.13 27.62
C ALA A 122 12.49 16.24 28.65
N ALA A 123 11.70 15.28 28.19
CA ALA A 123 10.98 14.36 29.07
C ALA A 123 11.94 13.39 29.79
N ALA A 124 12.95 12.86 29.09
CA ALA A 124 13.97 12.00 29.70
C ALA A 124 14.77 12.74 30.78
N SER A 125 15.02 14.04 30.60
CA SER A 125 15.70 14.89 31.59
C SER A 125 14.87 15.09 32.86
N SER A 126 13.56 14.88 32.80
CA SER A 126 12.65 14.89 33.95
C SER A 126 12.45 13.52 34.60
N ASP A 127 13.29 12.53 34.24
CA ASP A 127 13.20 11.14 34.70
C ASP A 127 11.84 10.47 34.35
N ALA A 128 11.22 10.92 33.25
CA ALA A 128 9.95 10.36 32.80
C ALA A 128 10.15 8.93 32.27
N PRO A 129 9.28 7.97 32.63
CA PRO A 129 9.33 6.63 32.08
C PRO A 129 9.25 6.64 30.54
N PRO A 130 10.01 5.81 29.81
CA PRO A 130 10.04 5.85 28.34
C PRO A 130 8.66 5.73 27.68
N ILE A 131 7.77 4.90 28.26
CA ILE A 131 6.39 4.75 27.76
C ILE A 131 5.58 6.06 27.82
N SER A 132 5.81 6.88 28.86
CA SER A 132 5.15 8.19 29.01
C SER A 132 5.63 9.20 27.95
N ILE A 133 6.88 9.05 27.50
CA ILE A 133 7.44 9.85 26.41
C ILE A 133 6.73 9.51 25.10
N PHE A 134 6.61 8.22 24.75
CA PHE A 134 5.87 7.78 23.56
C PHE A 134 4.40 8.21 23.59
N LYS A 135 3.73 8.13 24.75
CA LYS A 135 2.36 8.65 24.92
C LYS A 135 2.25 10.13 24.56
N THR A 136 3.25 10.93 24.86
CA THR A 136 3.23 12.37 24.53
C THR A 136 3.30 12.57 23.02
N ILE A 137 4.10 11.76 22.32
CA ILE A 137 4.21 11.80 20.84
C ILE A 137 2.89 11.41 20.17
N THR A 138 2.12 10.49 20.76
CA THR A 138 0.79 10.13 20.21
C THR A 138 -0.19 11.30 20.15
N LYS A 139 0.05 12.38 20.91
CA LYS A 139 -0.82 13.57 20.95
C LYS A 139 -0.44 14.63 19.93
N ILE A 140 0.69 14.48 19.22
CA ILE A 140 1.14 15.43 18.21
C ILE A 140 0.27 15.29 16.96
N LYS A 141 -0.56 16.29 16.69
CA LYS A 141 -1.46 16.30 15.51
C LYS A 141 -0.77 16.71 14.22
N GLU A 142 0.34 17.46 14.32
CA GLU A 142 1.11 17.98 13.18
C GLU A 142 1.74 16.86 12.34
N TYR A 143 2.09 15.73 12.98
CA TYR A 143 2.74 14.58 12.35
C TYR A 143 1.93 13.31 12.60
N PRO A 144 0.80 13.13 11.89
CA PRO A 144 -0.13 12.03 12.17
C PRO A 144 0.47 10.65 11.93
N GLU A 145 1.32 10.48 10.91
CA GLU A 145 1.98 9.20 10.64
C GLU A 145 2.97 8.81 11.75
N LEU A 146 3.73 9.78 12.28
CA LEU A 146 4.62 9.55 13.42
C LEU A 146 3.84 9.27 14.70
N SER A 147 2.76 10.01 14.94
CA SER A 147 1.83 9.76 16.04
C SER A 147 1.24 8.34 15.97
N GLU A 148 0.89 7.87 14.77
CA GLU A 148 0.40 6.51 14.56
C GLU A 148 1.48 5.46 14.88
N GLN A 149 2.74 5.67 14.47
CA GLN A 149 3.82 4.77 14.87
C GLN A 149 4.03 4.75 16.39
N ALA A 150 4.00 5.91 17.04
CA ALA A 150 4.10 5.98 18.51
C ALA A 150 2.90 5.29 19.20
N LYS A 151 1.70 5.33 18.62
CA LYS A 151 0.53 4.61 19.13
C LYS A 151 0.70 3.11 19.05
N ASN A 152 1.35 2.58 18.00
CA ASN A 152 1.64 1.16 17.89
C ASN A 152 2.53 0.72 19.06
N VAL A 153 3.62 1.44 19.35
CA VAL A 153 4.49 1.16 20.50
C VAL A 153 3.72 1.19 21.83
N VAL A 154 2.90 2.23 22.06
CA VAL A 154 2.10 2.33 23.29
C VAL A 154 1.08 1.19 23.40
N ARG A 155 0.42 0.83 22.30
CA ARG A 155 -0.52 -0.29 22.26
C ARG A 155 0.18 -1.61 22.56
N ASP A 156 1.37 -1.82 22.02
CA ASP A 156 2.09 -3.09 22.15
C ASP A 156 2.60 -3.27 23.59
N VAL A 157 3.08 -2.19 24.23
CA VAL A 157 3.48 -2.23 25.65
C VAL A 157 2.27 -2.31 26.60
N GLU A 158 1.30 -1.40 26.49
CA GLU A 158 0.22 -1.31 27.49
C GLU A 158 -0.97 -2.23 27.19
N GLY A 159 -1.25 -2.44 25.90
CA GLY A 159 -2.36 -3.27 25.46
C GLY A 159 -1.99 -4.75 25.38
N LEU A 160 -0.76 -5.08 24.95
CA LEU A 160 -0.31 -6.47 24.78
C LEU A 160 0.67 -6.92 25.86
N GLY A 161 1.14 -6.02 26.75
CA GLY A 161 2.06 -6.35 27.82
C GLY A 161 3.49 -6.65 27.35
N MET A 162 3.87 -6.15 26.17
CA MET A 162 5.21 -6.36 25.62
C MET A 162 6.26 -5.51 26.36
N ASP A 163 7.48 -6.03 26.45
CA ASP A 163 8.60 -5.23 26.92
C ASP A 163 8.94 -4.14 25.91
N ILE A 164 9.21 -2.93 26.40
CA ILE A 164 9.44 -1.75 25.56
C ILE A 164 10.65 -1.87 24.64
N LEU A 165 11.62 -2.73 24.96
CA LEU A 165 12.77 -3.00 24.08
C LEU A 165 12.41 -3.91 22.90
N THR A 166 11.28 -4.61 22.99
CA THR A 166 10.78 -5.58 22.00
C THR A 166 9.51 -5.15 21.27
N ALA A 167 8.90 -4.04 21.72
CA ALA A 167 7.71 -3.43 21.13
C ALA A 167 7.99 -2.67 19.84
#